data_AF-A0A9D7GP45-F1
#
_entry.id   AF-A0A9D7GP45-F1
#
_cell.length_a   1.000
_cell.length_b   1.000
_cell.length_c   1.000
_cell.angle_alpha   90.00
_cell.angle_beta   90.00
_cell.angle_gamma   90.00
#
_symmetry.space_group_name_H-M   'P 1'
#
loop_
_entity.id
_entity.type
_entity.pdbx_description
1 polymer ?
#
loop_
_entity_poly.entity_id
_entity_poly.type
_entity_poly.pdbx_seq_one_letter_code
_entity_poly.pdbx_strand_id
1 'polypeptide(L)'
;MEKQKRKAEKELTLSFNRQELKIVADEARKHKMSRTGYIKRATLAYCDKIYLVTDLEQVRRITQLLAMNYNIIQRMVEDGQLPSTMGSTVLAKVSDLEKEVLIQLHHPKTLEEWIKDQIRIDASMKEKIIKLLHASET
;
A
#
# COMPACT_ATOMS: atom_id res chain seq x y z
N MET A 1 13.84 -43.39 -11.24
CA MET A 1 13.54 -42.06 -11.85
C MET A 1 12.42 -41.30 -11.14
N GLU A 2 11.35 -41.93 -10.64
CA GLU A 2 10.22 -41.19 -10.02
C GLU A 2 10.52 -40.50 -8.67
N LYS A 3 11.39 -41.08 -7.83
CA LYS A 3 11.78 -40.45 -6.55
C LYS A 3 12.53 -39.13 -6.73
N GLN A 4 13.25 -38.94 -7.85
CA GLN A 4 13.96 -37.70 -8.15
C GLN A 4 13.01 -36.62 -8.67
N LYS A 5 11.97 -36.98 -9.44
CA LYS A 5 10.92 -36.04 -9.89
C LYS A 5 10.14 -35.43 -8.72
N ARG A 6 9.76 -36.23 -7.72
CA ARG A 6 9.04 -35.75 -6.51
C ARG A 6 9.87 -34.81 -5.62
N LYS A 7 11.19 -34.79 -5.76
CA LYS A 7 12.05 -33.82 -5.06
C LYS A 7 12.08 -32.46 -5.77
N ALA A 8 11.86 -32.45 -7.09
CA ALA A 8 11.87 -31.25 -7.93
C ALA A 8 10.49 -30.57 -8.01
N GLU A 9 9.41 -31.36 -8.01
CA GLU A 9 8.02 -30.86 -8.10
C GLU A 9 7.32 -31.05 -6.75
N LYS A 10 7.36 -30.01 -5.91
CA LYS A 10 6.60 -29.99 -4.65
C LYS A 10 5.17 -29.53 -4.92
N GLU A 11 4.21 -30.38 -4.59
CA GLU A 11 2.78 -30.05 -4.62
C GLU A 11 2.34 -29.59 -3.23
N LEU A 12 1.50 -28.54 -3.19
CA LEU A 12 0.88 -28.04 -1.96
C LEU A 12 -0.63 -28.07 -2.15
N THR A 13 -1.32 -28.77 -1.26
CA THR A 13 -2.79 -28.81 -1.22
C THR A 13 -3.29 -27.80 -0.19
N LEU A 14 -4.11 -26.85 -0.64
CA LEU A 14 -4.74 -25.85 0.22
C LEU A 14 -6.24 -26.12 0.30
N SER A 15 -6.80 -26.02 1.50
CA SER A 15 -8.24 -26.13 1.74
C SER A 15 -8.81 -24.74 1.97
N PHE A 16 -9.83 -24.38 1.20
CA PHE A 16 -10.55 -23.12 1.33
C PHE A 16 -12.00 -23.40 1.69
N ASN A 17 -12.57 -22.59 2.58
CA ASN A 17 -14.02 -22.54 2.71
C ASN A 17 -14.66 -21.84 1.50
N ARG A 18 -15.99 -21.92 1.37
CA ARG A 18 -16.72 -21.38 0.21
C ARG A 18 -16.51 -19.87 0.00
N GLN A 19 -16.36 -19.11 1.09
CA GLN A 19 -16.19 -17.66 1.02
C GLN A 19 -14.76 -17.29 0.62
N GLU A 20 -13.76 -17.91 1.24
CA GLU A 20 -12.34 -17.72 0.91
C GLU A 20 -12.05 -18.07 -0.56
N LEU A 21 -12.59 -19.20 -1.03
CA LEU A 21 -12.42 -19.61 -2.42
C LEU A 21 -13.05 -18.61 -3.39
N LYS A 22 -14.21 -18.02 -3.01
CA LYS A 22 -14.87 -16.99 -3.81
C LYS A 22 -14.00 -15.74 -3.91
N ILE A 23 -13.45 -15.26 -2.79
CA ILE A 23 -12.55 -14.10 -2.75
C ILE A 23 -11.34 -14.35 -3.66
N VAL A 24 -10.64 -15.46 -3.48
CA VAL A 24 -9.46 -15.80 -4.30
C VAL A 24 -9.82 -15.94 -5.77
N ALA A 25 -10.96 -16.54 -6.09
CA ALA A 25 -11.42 -16.68 -7.48
C ALA A 25 -11.78 -15.34 -8.12
N ASP A 26 -12.41 -14.44 -7.38
CA ASP A 26 -12.81 -13.13 -7.88
C ASP A 26 -11.58 -12.23 -8.07
N GLU A 27 -10.63 -12.21 -7.13
CA GLU A 27 -9.37 -11.48 -7.29
C GLU A 27 -8.52 -12.05 -8.43
N ALA A 28 -8.37 -13.37 -8.54
CA ALA A 28 -7.66 -13.98 -9.67
C ALA A 28 -8.28 -13.59 -11.02
N ARG A 29 -9.62 -13.52 -11.10
CA ARG A 29 -10.32 -13.08 -12.31
C ARG A 29 -10.04 -11.61 -12.62
N LYS A 30 -10.07 -10.72 -11.63
CA LYS A 30 -9.74 -9.29 -11.81
C LYS A 30 -8.34 -9.09 -12.40
N HIS A 31 -7.38 -9.87 -11.94
CA HIS A 31 -6.01 -9.86 -12.44
C HIS A 31 -5.79 -10.68 -13.72
N LYS A 32 -6.86 -11.23 -14.33
CA LYS A 32 -6.83 -12.06 -15.56
C LYS A 32 -5.91 -13.28 -15.45
N MET A 33 -5.89 -13.92 -14.28
CA MET A 33 -5.03 -15.05 -13.97
C MET A 33 -5.84 -16.29 -13.55
N SER A 34 -5.22 -17.46 -13.69
CA SER A 34 -5.76 -18.68 -13.06
C SER A 34 -5.65 -18.56 -11.53
N ARG A 35 -6.55 -19.20 -10.79
CA ARG A 35 -6.56 -19.16 -9.31
C ARG A 35 -5.22 -19.62 -8.74
N THR A 36 -4.68 -20.72 -9.26
CA THR A 36 -3.37 -21.25 -8.85
C THR A 36 -2.23 -20.28 -9.20
N GLY A 37 -2.26 -19.69 -10.39
CA GLY A 37 -1.26 -18.69 -10.80
C GLY A 37 -1.30 -17.45 -9.91
N TYR A 38 -2.50 -16.99 -9.59
CA TYR A 38 -2.74 -15.87 -8.69
C TYR A 38 -2.21 -16.17 -7.29
N ILE A 39 -2.59 -17.29 -6.68
CA ILE A 39 -2.09 -17.71 -5.36
C ILE A 39 -0.57 -17.77 -5.35
N LYS A 40 0.05 -18.37 -6.38
CA LYS A 40 1.51 -18.47 -6.47
C LYS A 40 2.17 -17.10 -6.55
N ARG A 41 1.71 -16.22 -7.45
CA ARG A 41 2.28 -14.86 -7.58
C ARG A 41 2.01 -14.02 -6.34
N ALA A 42 0.81 -14.12 -5.76
CA ALA A 42 0.44 -13.43 -4.53
C ALA A 42 1.16 -13.99 -3.28
N THR A 43 1.69 -15.20 -3.34
CA THR A 43 2.55 -15.71 -2.27
C THR A 43 3.98 -15.21 -2.48
N LEU A 44 4.50 -15.32 -3.70
CA LEU A 44 5.86 -14.89 -4.03
C LEU A 44 6.04 -13.38 -3.86
N ALA A 45 5.14 -12.55 -4.38
CA ALA A 45 5.23 -11.10 -4.20
C ALA A 45 5.06 -10.69 -2.71
N TYR A 46 4.52 -11.56 -1.84
CA TYR A 46 4.43 -11.33 -0.39
C TYR A 46 5.77 -11.59 0.26
N CYS A 47 6.38 -12.70 -0.10
CA CYS A 47 7.74 -13.02 0.28
C CYS A 47 8.72 -11.95 -0.21
N ASP A 48 8.53 -11.46 -1.44
CA ASP A 48 9.41 -10.51 -2.11
C ASP A 48 9.11 -9.04 -1.76
N LYS A 49 8.08 -8.78 -0.92
CA LYS A 49 7.64 -7.43 -0.52
C LYS A 49 7.38 -6.47 -1.70
N ILE A 50 6.95 -7.03 -2.84
CA ILE A 50 6.64 -6.27 -4.07
C ILE A 50 5.30 -5.55 -3.95
N TYR A 51 4.47 -5.94 -2.99
CA TYR A 51 3.40 -5.07 -2.55
C TYR A 51 4.05 -3.89 -1.86
N LEU A 52 3.83 -2.68 -2.38
CA LEU A 52 4.02 -1.45 -1.63
C LEU A 52 3.11 -1.47 -0.39
N VAL A 53 3.53 -2.25 0.60
CA VAL A 53 3.28 -1.99 2.00
C VAL A 53 4.05 -0.70 2.25
N THR A 54 3.35 0.36 2.64
CA THR A 54 4.01 1.53 3.22
C THR A 54 5.00 1.04 4.25
N ASP A 55 6.28 1.39 4.13
CA ASP A 55 7.31 1.05 5.12
C ASP A 55 6.74 1.39 6.50
N LEU A 56 6.37 0.35 7.25
CA LEU A 56 5.60 0.50 8.48
C LEU A 56 6.40 1.29 9.51
N GLU A 57 7.74 1.27 9.40
CA GLU A 57 8.63 2.09 10.22
C GLU A 57 8.51 3.57 9.84
N GLN A 58 8.46 3.88 8.54
CA GLN A 58 8.25 5.26 8.07
C GLN A 58 6.83 5.77 8.39
N VAL A 59 5.81 4.92 8.27
CA VAL A 59 4.43 5.26 8.69
C VAL A 59 4.39 5.61 10.18
N ARG A 60 5.03 4.77 11.01
CA ARG A 60 5.13 5.02 12.45
C ARG A 60 5.90 6.30 12.75
N ARG A 61 6.99 6.56 12.02
CA ARG A 61 7.79 7.79 12.17
C ARG A 61 6.98 9.04 11.81
N ILE A 62 6.20 9.00 10.73
CA ILE A 62 5.31 10.11 10.36
C ILE A 62 4.23 10.32 11.43
N THR A 63 3.61 9.24 11.91
CA THR A 63 2.62 9.28 12.99
C THR A 63 3.19 9.93 14.25
N GLN A 64 4.41 9.56 14.63
CA GLN A 64 5.11 10.13 15.78
C GLN A 64 5.41 11.63 15.59
N LEU A 65 5.86 12.03 14.41
CA LEU A 65 6.14 13.44 14.10
C LEU A 65 4.88 14.32 14.12
N LEU A 66 3.74 13.77 13.68
CA LEU A 66 2.44 14.44 13.76
C LEU A 66 2.00 14.62 15.22
N ALA A 67 2.06 13.56 16.02
CA ALA A 67 1.74 13.63 17.45
C ALA A 67 2.65 14.62 18.21
N MET A 68 3.95 14.65 17.88
CA MET A 68 4.88 15.64 18.45
C MET A 68 4.50 17.07 18.08
N ASN A 69 4.16 17.34 16.81
CA ASN A 69 3.72 18.67 16.38
C ASN A 69 2.44 19.11 17.08
N TYR A 70 1.45 18.22 17.22
CA TYR A 70 0.23 18.49 17.95
C TYR A 70 0.53 18.94 19.39
N ASN A 71 1.38 18.19 20.10
CA ASN A 71 1.78 18.50 21.47
C ASN A 71 2.53 19.83 21.59
N ILE A 72 3.39 20.17 20.61
CA ILE A 72 4.11 21.46 20.60
C ILE A 72 3.13 22.61 20.44
N ILE A 73 2.22 22.52 19.48
CA ILE A 73 1.22 23.57 19.21
C ILE A 73 0.30 23.73 20.41
N GLN A 74 -0.14 22.63 21.03
CA GLN A 74 -0.94 22.68 22.24
C GLN A 74 -0.23 23.42 23.38
N ARG A 75 1.05 23.12 23.63
CA ARG A 75 1.83 23.85 24.65
C ARG A 75 1.99 25.32 24.31
N MET A 76 2.22 25.67 23.04
CA MET A 76 2.30 27.09 22.63
C MET A 76 0.99 27.86 22.89
N VAL A 77 -0.16 27.19 22.84
CA VAL A 77 -1.46 27.77 23.22
C VAL A 77 -1.57 27.91 24.74
N GLU A 78 -1.21 26.87 25.48
CA GLU A 78 -1.24 26.86 26.96
C GLU A 78 -0.28 27.91 27.56
N ASP A 79 0.90 28.08 26.98
CA ASP A 79 1.93 29.05 27.38
C ASP A 79 1.63 30.49 26.92
N GLY A 80 0.50 30.71 26.24
CA GLY A 80 0.07 32.03 25.75
C GLY A 80 0.93 32.58 24.59
N GLN A 81 1.79 31.76 24.00
CA GLN A 81 2.62 32.12 22.83
C GLN A 81 1.79 32.20 21.54
N LEU A 82 0.64 31.51 21.51
CA LEU A 82 -0.36 31.61 20.45
C LEU A 82 -1.68 32.14 21.02
N PRO A 83 -2.32 33.14 20.37
CA PRO A 83 -3.67 33.55 20.72
C PRO A 83 -4.62 32.36 20.66
N SER A 84 -5.43 32.15 21.71
CA SER A 84 -6.28 30.96 21.86
C SER A 84 -7.15 30.66 20.63
N THR A 85 -7.74 31.69 20.00
CA THR A 85 -8.56 31.56 18.78
C THR A 85 -7.76 31.06 17.56
N MET A 86 -6.51 31.51 17.44
CA MET A 86 -5.59 31.05 16.40
C MET A 86 -5.09 29.64 16.69
N GLY A 87 -4.77 29.37 17.96
CA GLY A 87 -4.39 28.05 18.47
C GLY A 87 -5.41 26.96 18.17
N SER A 88 -6.68 27.19 18.50
CA SER A 88 -7.77 26.25 18.21
C SER A 88 -7.92 25.99 16.70
N THR A 89 -7.76 27.02 15.87
CA THR A 89 -7.83 26.90 14.41
C THR A 89 -6.69 26.06 13.85
N VAL A 90 -5.47 26.26 14.36
CA VAL A 90 -4.28 25.49 13.95
C VAL A 90 -4.41 24.03 14.40
N LEU A 91 -4.84 23.78 15.63
CA LEU A 91 -5.05 22.40 16.13
C LEU A 91 -6.11 21.65 15.32
N ALA A 92 -7.21 22.31 14.95
CA ALA A 92 -8.22 21.71 14.09
C ALA A 92 -7.65 21.33 12.72
N LYS A 93 -6.89 22.23 12.09
CA LYS A 93 -6.23 21.94 10.80
C LYS A 93 -5.20 20.80 10.90
N VAL A 94 -4.41 20.75 11.98
CA VAL A 94 -3.44 19.66 12.21
C VAL A 94 -4.16 18.32 12.39
N SER A 95 -5.29 18.31 13.12
CA SER A 95 -6.10 17.10 13.28
C SER A 95 -6.67 16.60 11.95
N ASP A 96 -7.16 17.50 11.09
CA ASP A 96 -7.67 17.11 9.78
C ASP A 96 -6.56 16.60 8.86
N LEU A 97 -5.38 17.21 8.92
CA LEU A 97 -4.20 16.79 8.18
C LEU A 97 -3.70 15.41 8.65
N GLU A 98 -3.74 15.15 9.95
CA GLU A 98 -3.44 13.84 10.52
C GLU A 98 -4.43 12.77 10.03
N LYS A 99 -5.74 13.05 10.04
CA LYS A 99 -6.75 12.11 9.51
C LYS A 99 -6.48 11.78 8.04
N GLU A 100 -6.21 12.79 7.22
CA GLU A 100 -5.99 12.61 5.78
C GLU A 100 -4.69 11.83 5.50
N VAL A 101 -3.61 12.16 6.21
CA VAL A 101 -2.32 11.46 6.09
C VAL A 101 -2.42 10.03 6.58
N LEU A 102 -3.05 9.78 7.74
CA LEU A 102 -3.19 8.42 8.29
C LEU A 102 -4.03 7.53 7.38
N ILE A 103 -5.11 8.04 6.76
CA ILE A 103 -5.88 7.27 5.79
C ILE A 103 -5.01 6.88 4.59
N GLN A 104 -4.21 7.82 4.06
CA GLN A 104 -3.33 7.54 2.92
C GLN A 104 -2.18 6.58 3.27
N LEU A 105 -1.72 6.58 4.53
CA LEU A 105 -0.66 5.69 5.01
C LEU A 105 -1.19 4.29 5.36
N HIS A 106 -2.39 4.17 5.92
CA HIS A 106 -3.00 2.87 6.27
C HIS A 106 -3.66 2.19 5.07
N HIS A 107 -4.09 2.98 4.07
CA HIS A 107 -4.72 2.52 2.85
C HIS A 107 -4.00 3.10 1.62
N PRO A 108 -2.74 2.68 1.38
CA PRO A 108 -2.00 3.18 0.22
C PRO A 108 -2.70 2.79 -1.07
N LYS A 109 -2.63 3.69 -2.06
CA LYS A 109 -3.11 3.41 -3.42
C LYS A 109 -2.41 2.18 -3.97
N THR A 110 -3.16 1.32 -4.64
CA THR A 110 -2.57 0.22 -5.41
C THR A 110 -1.64 0.78 -6.50
N LEU A 111 -0.69 -0.04 -6.97
CA LEU A 111 0.20 0.35 -8.06
C LEU A 111 -0.60 0.78 -9.30
N GLU A 112 -1.70 0.08 -9.59
CA GLU A 112 -2.59 0.38 -10.70
C GLU A 112 -3.34 1.71 -10.54
N GLU A 113 -3.79 2.04 -9.34
CA GLU A 113 -4.41 3.34 -9.03
C GLU A 113 -3.40 4.47 -9.12
N TRP A 114 -2.19 4.26 -8.59
CA TRP A 114 -1.11 5.22 -8.69
C TRP A 114 -0.73 5.47 -10.16
N ILE A 115 -0.57 4.42 -10.97
CA ILE A 115 -0.28 4.54 -12.40
C ILE A 115 -1.37 5.32 -13.13
N LYS A 116 -2.65 5.07 -12.84
CA LYS A 116 -3.76 5.82 -13.45
C LYS A 116 -3.73 7.30 -13.10
N ASP A 117 -3.46 7.62 -11.84
CA ASP A 117 -3.37 9.00 -11.39
C ASP A 117 -2.17 9.72 -12.04
N GLN A 118 -1.02 9.05 -12.12
CA GLN A 118 0.16 9.63 -12.77
C GLN A 118 -0.04 9.84 -14.28
N ILE A 119 -0.73 8.93 -14.98
CA ILE A 119 -1.06 9.12 -16.41
C ILE A 119 -2.07 10.27 -16.61
N ARG A 120 -2.97 10.48 -15.65
CA ARG A 120 -3.91 11.63 -15.67
C ARG A 120 -3.20 12.96 -15.45
N ILE A 121 -2.17 12.98 -14.59
CA ILE A 121 -1.38 14.18 -14.28
C ILE A 121 -0.38 14.47 -15.41
N ASP A 122 0.26 13.44 -15.96
CA ASP A 122 1.24 13.54 -17.05
C ASP A 122 1.05 12.40 -18.06
N ALA A 123 0.54 12.76 -19.24
CA ALA A 123 0.29 11.81 -20.32
C ALA A 123 1.58 11.13 -20.83
N SER A 124 2.74 11.75 -20.69
CA SER A 124 4.05 11.18 -21.10
C SER A 124 4.48 10.02 -20.21
N MET A 125 3.90 9.91 -19.00
CA MET A 125 4.16 8.81 -18.08
C MET A 125 3.72 7.47 -18.67
N LYS A 126 2.66 7.47 -19.48
CA LYS A 126 2.17 6.29 -20.19
C LYS A 126 3.25 5.69 -21.10
N GLU A 127 3.95 6.52 -21.85
CA GLU A 127 5.01 6.08 -22.77
C GLU A 127 6.23 5.55 -22.02
N LYS A 128 6.59 6.19 -20.90
CA LYS A 128 7.69 5.72 -20.02
C LYS A 128 7.39 4.36 -19.41
N ILE A 129 6.16 4.15 -18.93
CA ILE A 129 5.71 2.87 -18.36
C ILE A 129 5.73 1.77 -19.44
N ILE A 130 5.26 2.06 -20.65
CA ILE A 130 5.32 1.11 -21.78
C ILE A 130 6.78 0.72 -22.10
N LYS A 131 7.69 1.69 -22.16
CA LYS A 131 9.13 1.42 -22.38
C LYS A 131 9.74 0.55 -21.28
N LEU A 132 9.39 0.79 -20.01
CA LEU A 132 9.86 -0.01 -18.88
C LEU A 132 9.35 -1.46 -18.93
N LEU A 133 8.09 -1.66 -19.31
CA LEU A 133 7.51 -3.01 -19.46
C LEU A 133 8.21 -3.79 -20.58
N HIS A 134 8.49 -3.15 -21.72
CA HIS A 134 9.22 -3.80 -22.82
C HIS A 134 10.71 -4.03 -22.54
N ALA A 135 11.35 -3.18 -21.72
CA ALA A 135 12.75 -3.39 -21.31
C ALA A 135 12.93 -4.58 -20.34
N SER A 136 11.85 -5.07 -19.73
CA SER A 136 11.87 -6.23 -18.82
C SER A 136 11.70 -7.58 -19.50
N GLU A 137 11.48 -7.60 -20.82
CA GLU A 137 11.28 -8.82 -21.64
C GLU A 137 12.54 -9.25 -22.41
N THR A 138 13.68 -8.61 -22.18
CA THR A 138 15.03 -8.97 -22.69
C THR A 138 15.96 -9.34 -21.55
#